data_AF-A0A1S3QU59-F1
#
_entry.id   AF-A0A1S3QU59-F1
#
_cell.length_a   1.000
_cell.length_b   1.000
_cell.length_c   1.000
_cell.angle_alpha   90.00
_cell.angle_beta   90.00
_cell.angle_gamma   90.00
#
_symmetry.space_group_name_H-M   'P 1'
#
loop_
_entity.id
_entity.type
_entity.pdbx_description
1 polymer ?
#
loop_
_entity_poly.entity_id
_entity_poly.type
_entity_poly.pdbx_seq_one_letter_code
_entity_poly.pdbx_strand_id
1 'polypeptide(L)'
;SDCPSPSSLPQKLETALGEEVQRAQKWLEVTLEQEKQMKMFKTCLTVQEVFNQYQRTHQGLLYKRIPLSDCCAPKEEDFDQLLEAMKSTLAEDSRSAFVFNCSNGKGRTTTAMVIAALTVWHFTGFPEFGDDEIVSVPDAKYTKGEFKVSNKHRDFYQKRV
;
A
#
# COMPACT_ATOMS: atom_id res chain seq x y z
N SER A 1 -11.80 -26.54 20.30
CA SER A 1 -12.18 -25.11 20.26
C SER A 1 -11.01 -24.39 19.62
N ASP A 2 -11.06 -24.25 18.30
CA ASP A 2 -9.95 -23.64 17.56
C ASP A 2 -9.98 -22.12 17.76
N CYS A 3 -9.02 -21.63 18.54
CA CYS A 3 -8.72 -20.21 18.61
C CYS A 3 -8.33 -19.75 17.18
N PRO A 4 -9.03 -18.74 16.61
CA PRO A 4 -8.66 -18.20 15.31
C PRO A 4 -7.20 -17.71 15.36
N SER A 5 -6.40 -18.03 14.34
CA SER A 5 -5.14 -17.33 14.14
C SER A 5 -5.41 -15.81 14.06
N PRO A 6 -4.53 -14.96 14.61
CA PRO A 6 -4.74 -13.50 14.65
C PRO A 6 -5.03 -12.88 13.27
N SER A 7 -4.49 -13.50 12.21
CA SER A 7 -4.68 -13.10 10.81
C SER A 7 -6.12 -13.25 10.30
N SER A 8 -6.90 -14.18 10.85
CA SER A 8 -8.27 -14.50 10.38
C SER A 8 -9.38 -13.70 11.08
N LEU A 9 -9.07 -13.05 12.21
CA LEU A 9 -10.05 -12.33 13.02
C LEU A 9 -10.76 -11.19 12.24
N PRO A 10 -10.06 -10.33 11.48
CA PRO A 10 -10.72 -9.24 10.76
C PRO A 10 -11.73 -9.75 9.73
N GLN A 11 -11.42 -10.83 9.01
CA GLN A 11 -12.32 -11.41 8.01
C GLN A 11 -13.60 -11.97 8.66
N LYS A 12 -13.47 -12.65 9.80
CA LYS A 12 -14.62 -13.16 10.55
C LYS A 12 -15.54 -12.03 11.01
N LEU A 13 -14.97 -10.92 11.48
CA LEU A 13 -15.74 -9.74 11.89
C LEU A 13 -16.42 -9.06 10.69
N GLU A 14 -15.74 -8.95 9.55
CA GLU A 14 -16.32 -8.41 8.31
C GLU A 14 -17.53 -9.25 7.85
N THR A 15 -17.39 -10.58 7.83
CA THR A 15 -18.49 -11.48 7.47
C THR A 15 -19.65 -11.37 8.46
N ALA A 16 -19.37 -11.42 9.77
CA ALA A 16 -20.41 -11.34 10.79
C ALA A 16 -21.18 -10.01 10.73
N LEU A 17 -20.47 -8.89 10.53
CA LEU A 17 -21.09 -7.58 10.35
C LEU A 17 -21.96 -7.52 9.08
N GLY A 18 -21.48 -8.11 7.97
CA GLY A 18 -22.27 -8.21 6.74
C GLY A 18 -23.58 -8.99 6.92
N GLU A 19 -23.53 -10.12 7.63
CA GLU A 19 -24.70 -10.91 7.98
C GLU A 19 -25.67 -10.16 8.91
N GLU A 20 -25.15 -9.42 9.88
CA GLU A 20 -25.96 -8.62 10.79
C GLU A 20 -26.70 -7.50 10.05
N VAL A 21 -26.00 -6.78 9.16
CA VAL A 21 -26.58 -5.72 8.33
C VAL A 21 -27.72 -6.29 7.47
N GLN A 22 -27.52 -7.45 6.85
CA GLN A 22 -28.57 -8.10 6.05
C GLN A 22 -29.76 -8.56 6.91
N ARG A 23 -29.49 -9.18 8.06
CA ARG A 23 -30.53 -9.71 8.96
C ARG A 23 -31.38 -8.61 9.56
N ALA A 24 -30.77 -7.48 9.89
CA ALA A 24 -31.45 -6.38 10.56
C ALA A 24 -32.50 -5.71 9.66
N GLN A 25 -32.30 -5.67 8.33
CA GLN A 25 -33.18 -4.96 7.38
C GLN A 25 -33.51 -3.52 7.86
N LYS A 26 -32.52 -2.85 8.47
CA LYS A 26 -32.68 -1.51 9.04
C LYS A 26 -32.23 -0.44 8.05
N TRP A 27 -32.78 0.75 8.22
CA TRP A 27 -32.24 1.95 7.58
C TRP A 27 -30.94 2.34 8.28
N LEU A 28 -29.85 2.35 7.52
CA LEU A 28 -28.53 2.76 8.00
C LEU A 28 -28.20 4.15 7.45
N GLU A 29 -27.66 5.02 8.29
CA GLU A 29 -27.06 6.27 7.83
C GLU A 29 -25.74 5.93 7.12
N VAL A 30 -25.62 6.37 5.87
CA VAL A 30 -24.44 6.17 5.03
C VAL A 30 -23.91 7.53 4.64
N THR A 31 -22.61 7.75 4.85
CA THR A 31 -21.91 8.95 4.40
C THR A 31 -21.20 8.65 3.10
N LEU A 32 -21.57 9.35 2.03
CA LEU A 32 -20.92 9.28 0.72
C LEU A 32 -20.35 10.66 0.40
N GLU A 33 -19.02 10.73 0.25
CA GLU A 33 -18.23 11.95 0.00
C GLU A 33 -18.38 13.02 1.10
N GLN A 34 -19.57 13.59 1.26
CA GLN A 34 -19.97 14.55 2.31
C GLN A 34 -21.49 14.55 2.59
N GLU A 35 -22.29 13.77 1.86
CA GLU A 35 -23.73 13.70 2.04
C GLU A 35 -24.14 12.51 2.92
N LYS A 36 -25.06 12.77 3.85
CA LYS A 36 -25.68 11.74 4.68
C LYS A 36 -26.97 11.27 4.02
N GLN A 37 -27.08 9.96 3.83
CA GLN A 37 -28.26 9.34 3.24
C GLN A 37 -28.68 8.12 4.06
N MET A 38 -29.98 7.99 4.33
CA MET A 38 -30.51 6.76 4.92
C MET A 38 -30.70 5.73 3.81
N LYS A 39 -30.05 4.58 3.93
CA LYS A 39 -30.16 3.48 2.97
C LYS A 39 -30.51 2.18 3.66
N MET A 40 -31.39 1.42 3.02
CA MET A 40 -31.68 0.05 3.39
C MET A 40 -31.07 -0.87 2.34
N PHE A 41 -30.24 -1.82 2.78
CA PHE A 41 -29.50 -2.70 1.90
C PHE A 41 -30.21 -4.04 1.76
N LYS A 42 -30.49 -4.45 0.51
CA LYS A 42 -31.01 -5.79 0.21
C LYS A 42 -29.93 -6.87 0.31
N THR A 43 -28.69 -6.47 0.01
CA THR A 43 -27.52 -7.36 -0.06
C THR A 43 -26.32 -6.64 0.55
N CYS A 44 -25.48 -7.36 1.30
CA CYS A 44 -24.21 -6.84 1.82
C CYS A 44 -23.14 -7.90 1.60
N LEU A 45 -22.17 -7.63 0.73
CA LEU A 45 -21.11 -8.58 0.40
C LEU A 45 -19.77 -8.01 0.88
N THR A 46 -18.94 -8.88 1.42
CA THR A 46 -17.53 -8.60 1.67
C THR A 46 -16.78 -8.46 0.35
N VAL A 47 -15.65 -7.77 0.37
CA VAL A 47 -14.78 -7.66 -0.81
C VAL A 47 -14.37 -9.05 -1.32
N GLN A 48 -14.07 -9.98 -0.42
CA GLN A 48 -13.74 -11.35 -0.77
C GLN A 48 -14.88 -12.05 -1.52
N GLU A 49 -16.12 -11.93 -1.07
CA GLU A 49 -17.29 -12.51 -1.75
C GLU A 49 -17.51 -11.89 -3.14
N VAL A 50 -17.34 -10.57 -3.25
CA VAL A 50 -17.43 -9.87 -4.54
C VAL A 50 -16.39 -10.40 -5.53
N PHE A 51 -15.13 -10.52 -5.13
CA PHE A 51 -14.09 -11.06 -6.01
C PHE A 51 -14.28 -12.55 -6.33
N ASN A 52 -14.80 -13.34 -5.39
CA ASN A 52 -15.14 -14.75 -5.64
C ASN A 52 -16.25 -14.89 -6.70
N GLN A 53 -17.19 -13.93 -6.77
CA GLN A 53 -18.19 -13.90 -7.84
C GLN A 53 -17.55 -13.59 -9.19
N TYR A 54 -16.64 -12.60 -9.24
CA TYR A 54 -15.96 -12.22 -10.48
C TYR A 54 -14.96 -13.26 -10.98
N GLN A 55 -14.35 -14.06 -10.11
CA GLN A 55 -13.47 -15.17 -10.49
C GLN A 55 -14.13 -16.17 -11.46
N ARG A 56 -15.45 -16.35 -11.37
CA ARG A 56 -16.19 -17.26 -12.26
C ARG A 56 -16.32 -16.72 -13.68
N THR A 57 -16.28 -15.41 -13.84
CA THR A 57 -16.46 -14.72 -15.14
C THR A 57 -15.15 -14.20 -15.72
N HIS A 58 -14.14 -13.96 -14.90
CA HIS A 58 -12.84 -13.42 -15.27
C HIS A 58 -11.73 -14.40 -14.88
N GLN A 59 -11.32 -15.24 -15.83
CA GLN A 59 -10.19 -16.16 -15.62
C GLN A 59 -8.90 -15.39 -15.32
N GLY A 60 -8.12 -15.86 -14.36
CA GLY A 60 -6.87 -15.21 -13.93
C GLY A 60 -7.05 -14.09 -12.89
N LEU A 61 -8.27 -13.69 -12.54
CA LEU A 61 -8.49 -12.71 -11.47
C LEU A 61 -8.31 -13.37 -10.09
N LEU A 62 -7.23 -13.02 -9.39
CA LEU A 62 -6.95 -13.53 -8.04
C LEU A 62 -7.10 -12.42 -7.00
N TYR A 63 -7.82 -12.74 -5.91
CA TYR A 63 -7.95 -11.85 -4.75
C TYR A 63 -7.18 -12.40 -3.56
N LYS A 64 -6.35 -11.56 -2.95
CA LYS A 64 -5.60 -11.85 -1.73
C LYS A 64 -5.75 -10.69 -0.76
N ARG A 65 -6.02 -10.99 0.52
CA ARG A 65 -6.17 -10.00 1.59
C ARG A 65 -4.96 -10.10 2.52
N ILE A 66 -4.12 -9.07 2.53
CA ILE A 66 -2.89 -9.00 3.36
C ILE A 66 -3.00 -7.75 4.25
N PRO A 67 -3.05 -7.90 5.59
CA PRO A 67 -3.37 -6.81 6.51
C PRO A 67 -2.14 -5.94 6.82
N LEU A 68 -1.63 -5.21 5.83
CA LEU A 68 -0.51 -4.29 6.04
C LEU A 68 -0.85 -3.22 7.09
N SER A 69 0.08 -3.01 8.02
CA SER A 69 -0.04 -1.99 9.07
C SER A 69 -0.07 -0.58 8.48
N ASP A 70 -0.85 0.32 9.09
CA ASP A 70 -0.91 1.71 8.63
C ASP A 70 0.29 2.51 9.14
N CYS A 71 0.82 3.40 8.29
CA CYS A 71 1.93 4.31 8.61
C CYS A 71 3.22 3.66 9.16
N CYS A 72 3.35 2.35 9.08
CA CYS A 72 4.46 1.57 9.62
C CYS A 72 4.97 0.57 8.58
N ALA A 73 6.17 0.04 8.82
CA ALA A 73 6.67 -1.09 8.05
C ALA A 73 5.72 -2.31 8.21
N PRO A 74 5.56 -3.14 7.17
CA PRO A 74 4.86 -4.42 7.29
C PRO A 74 5.49 -5.29 8.38
N LYS A 75 4.67 -6.09 9.05
CA LYS A 75 5.19 -7.18 9.88
C LYS A 75 5.83 -8.23 8.97
N GLU A 76 6.81 -8.95 9.50
CA GLU A 76 7.51 -10.03 8.78
C GLU A 76 6.51 -11.05 8.19
N GLU A 77 5.55 -11.51 9.00
CA GLU A 77 4.50 -12.44 8.55
C GLU A 77 3.65 -11.91 7.39
N ASP A 78 3.34 -10.61 7.38
CA ASP A 78 2.54 -9.97 6.32
C ASP A 78 3.38 -9.75 5.06
N PHE A 79 4.67 -9.43 5.24
CA PHE A 79 5.64 -9.31 4.16
C PHE A 79 5.85 -10.66 3.46
N ASP A 80 6.04 -11.73 4.22
CA ASP A 80 6.22 -13.09 3.69
C ASP A 80 4.98 -13.54 2.91
N GLN A 81 3.78 -13.26 3.42
CA GLN A 81 2.53 -13.54 2.70
C GLN A 81 2.45 -12.79 1.37
N LEU A 82 2.88 -11.52 1.33
CA LEU A 82 2.92 -10.72 0.11
C LEU A 82 3.94 -11.29 -0.89
N LEU A 83 5.15 -11.59 -0.42
CA LEU A 83 6.21 -12.15 -1.23
C LEU A 83 5.82 -13.50 -1.82
N GLU A 84 5.24 -14.39 -1.02
CA GLU A 84 4.80 -15.71 -1.46
C GLU A 84 3.65 -15.62 -2.48
N ALA A 85 2.67 -14.73 -2.25
CA ALA A 85 1.60 -14.49 -3.22
C ALA A 85 2.15 -13.99 -4.57
N MET A 86 3.12 -13.08 -4.54
CA MET A 86 3.76 -12.57 -5.75
C MET A 86 4.58 -13.63 -6.47
N LYS A 87 5.42 -14.39 -5.75
CA LYS A 87 6.21 -15.49 -6.28
C LYS A 87 5.33 -16.53 -6.99
N SER A 88 4.31 -17.01 -6.30
CA SER A 88 3.38 -18.01 -6.84
C SER A 88 2.68 -17.49 -8.10
N THR A 89 2.23 -16.22 -8.10
CA THR A 89 1.55 -15.62 -9.26
C THR A 89 2.49 -15.44 -10.46
N LEU A 90 3.72 -14.97 -10.24
CA LEU A 90 4.71 -14.78 -11.31
C LEU A 90 5.26 -16.10 -11.86
N ALA A 91 5.30 -17.15 -11.04
CA ALA A 91 5.66 -18.49 -11.48
C ALA A 91 4.59 -19.10 -12.42
N GLU A 92 3.31 -18.76 -12.21
CA GLU A 92 2.21 -19.20 -13.07
C GLU A 92 2.12 -18.38 -14.37
N ASP A 93 2.18 -17.06 -14.29
CA ASP A 93 2.28 -16.16 -15.46
C ASP A 93 3.19 -14.97 -15.13
N SER A 94 4.35 -14.92 -15.79
CA SER A 94 5.36 -13.87 -15.61
C SER A 94 4.89 -12.48 -16.06
N ARG A 95 3.77 -12.39 -16.78
CA ARG A 95 3.17 -11.12 -17.23
C ARG A 95 2.00 -10.67 -16.35
N SER A 96 1.77 -11.36 -15.23
CA SER A 96 0.72 -11.01 -14.27
C SER A 96 0.85 -9.57 -13.77
N ALA A 97 -0.28 -8.89 -13.67
CA ALA A 97 -0.36 -7.55 -13.10
C ALA A 97 -0.85 -7.61 -11.65
N PHE A 98 -0.24 -6.79 -10.78
CA PHE A 98 -0.65 -6.67 -9.38
C PHE A 98 -1.38 -5.36 -9.14
N VAL A 99 -2.55 -5.44 -8.49
CA VAL A 99 -3.35 -4.27 -8.09
C VAL A 99 -3.41 -4.20 -6.58
N PHE A 100 -2.91 -3.09 -6.01
CA PHE A 100 -2.92 -2.84 -4.58
C PHE A 100 -3.95 -1.77 -4.24
N ASN A 101 -4.73 -2.00 -3.19
CA ASN A 101 -5.76 -1.07 -2.74
C ASN A 101 -5.73 -0.91 -1.22
N CYS A 102 -5.98 0.32 -0.73
CA CYS A 102 -6.13 0.63 0.68
C CYS A 102 -7.28 1.65 0.87
N SER A 103 -7.45 2.20 2.07
CA SER A 103 -8.57 3.13 2.34
C SER A 103 -8.52 4.42 1.51
N ASN A 104 -7.34 4.93 1.20
CA ASN A 104 -7.17 6.22 0.50
C ASN A 104 -6.10 6.20 -0.60
N GLY A 105 -5.56 5.03 -0.94
CA GLY A 105 -4.54 4.85 -1.98
C GLY A 105 -3.15 5.41 -1.67
N LYS A 106 -2.86 5.82 -0.43
CA LYS A 106 -1.58 6.46 -0.06
C LYS A 106 -0.61 5.48 0.58
N GLY A 107 -0.46 5.49 1.90
CA GLY A 107 0.61 4.79 2.63
C GLY A 107 0.73 3.29 2.30
N ARG A 108 -0.27 2.49 2.68
CA ARG A 108 -0.24 1.02 2.48
C ARG A 108 -0.09 0.61 1.01
N THR A 109 -0.75 1.33 0.11
CA THR A 109 -0.69 1.08 -1.34
C THR A 109 0.71 1.36 -1.86
N THR A 110 1.29 2.52 -1.56
CA THR A 110 2.66 2.87 -1.96
C THR A 110 3.67 1.89 -1.39
N THR A 111 3.56 1.52 -0.11
CA THR A 111 4.44 0.52 0.51
C THR A 111 4.36 -0.83 -0.22
N ALA A 112 3.15 -1.35 -0.48
CA ALA A 112 2.97 -2.60 -1.21
C ALA A 112 3.52 -2.53 -2.64
N MET A 113 3.30 -1.41 -3.35
CA MET A 113 3.82 -1.19 -4.71
C MET A 113 5.35 -1.16 -4.75
N VAL A 114 5.99 -0.48 -3.79
CA VAL A 114 7.46 -0.44 -3.69
C VAL A 114 8.02 -1.82 -3.43
N ILE A 115 7.43 -2.56 -2.47
CA ILE A 115 7.81 -3.96 -2.22
C ILE A 115 7.67 -4.79 -3.49
N ALA A 116 6.54 -4.66 -4.18
CA ALA A 116 6.27 -5.42 -5.39
C ALA A 116 7.28 -5.12 -6.51
N ALA A 117 7.63 -3.86 -6.75
CA ALA A 117 8.63 -3.48 -7.74
C ALA A 117 10.00 -4.08 -7.40
N LEU A 118 10.45 -3.97 -6.14
CA LEU A 118 11.72 -4.54 -5.68
C LEU A 118 11.72 -6.07 -5.78
N THR A 119 10.61 -6.72 -5.46
CA THR A 119 10.45 -8.18 -5.58
C THR A 119 10.53 -8.63 -7.03
N VAL A 120 9.86 -7.94 -7.96
CA VAL A 120 9.94 -8.25 -9.39
C VAL A 120 11.38 -8.10 -9.86
N TRP A 121 12.05 -6.98 -9.57
CA TRP A 121 13.46 -6.77 -9.94
C TRP A 121 14.40 -7.80 -9.32
N HIS A 122 14.14 -8.22 -8.08
CA HIS A 122 14.91 -9.28 -7.44
C HIS A 122 14.81 -10.61 -8.23
N PHE A 123 13.67 -10.90 -8.87
CA PHE A 123 13.49 -12.11 -9.67
C PHE A 123 13.93 -11.97 -11.13
N THR A 124 13.73 -10.79 -11.74
CA THR A 124 13.98 -10.58 -13.18
C THR A 124 15.30 -9.88 -13.48
N GLY A 125 16.01 -9.40 -12.45
CA GLY A 125 17.10 -8.44 -12.58
C GLY A 125 16.61 -7.01 -12.45
N PHE A 126 17.49 -6.14 -11.93
CA PHE A 126 17.26 -4.70 -11.92
C PHE A 126 17.29 -4.15 -13.35
N PRO A 127 16.43 -3.18 -13.66
CA PRO A 127 16.51 -2.51 -14.95
C PRO A 127 17.88 -1.84 -15.09
N GLU A 128 18.49 -1.96 -16.26
CA GLU A 128 19.66 -1.17 -16.61
C GLU A 128 19.20 0.28 -16.76
N PHE A 129 19.51 1.09 -15.75
CA PHE A 129 19.47 2.53 -15.90
C PHE A 129 20.65 2.87 -16.80
N GLY A 130 20.40 3.33 -18.03
CA GLY A 130 21.46 3.82 -18.90
C GLY A 130 22.31 4.82 -18.13
N ASP A 131 23.63 4.82 -18.36
CA ASP A 131 24.55 5.71 -17.66
C ASP A 131 23.98 7.14 -17.67
N ASP A 132 23.42 7.58 -16.55
CA ASP A 132 23.14 8.99 -16.33
C ASP A 132 24.51 9.62 -16.42
N GLU A 133 24.79 10.25 -17.57
CA GLU A 133 25.99 11.01 -17.80
C GLU A 133 26.18 11.85 -16.54
N ILE A 134 27.26 11.59 -15.79
CA ILE A 134 27.56 12.34 -14.58
C ILE A 134 27.73 13.78 -15.07
N VAL A 135 26.66 14.57 -15.02
CA VAL A 135 26.68 15.94 -15.48
C VAL A 135 27.62 16.63 -14.51
N SER A 136 28.86 16.82 -14.94
CA SER A 136 29.81 17.67 -14.27
C SER A 136 29.19 19.06 -14.30
N VAL A 137 28.44 19.39 -13.24
CA VAL A 137 27.93 20.73 -13.01
C VAL A 137 29.13 21.67 -13.12
N PRO A 138 29.10 22.65 -14.04
CA PRO A 138 30.11 23.69 -14.02
C PRO A 138 29.99 24.36 -12.66
N ASP A 139 31.07 24.28 -11.85
CA ASP A 139 31.15 24.58 -10.41
C ASP A 139 30.92 23.42 -9.41
N ALA A 140 31.46 22.24 -9.70
CA ALA A 140 31.68 21.12 -8.77
C ALA A 140 32.55 21.44 -7.51
N LYS A 141 32.78 22.72 -7.15
CA LYS A 141 33.53 23.11 -5.94
C LYS A 141 32.74 22.85 -4.64
N TYR A 142 31.43 22.61 -4.73
CA TYR A 142 30.57 22.40 -3.56
C TYR A 142 30.33 20.93 -3.19
N THR A 143 30.74 19.96 -4.02
CA THR A 143 30.50 18.52 -3.77
C THR A 143 31.52 17.87 -2.83
N LYS A 144 32.62 18.56 -2.46
CA LYS A 144 33.65 18.04 -1.53
C LYS A 144 33.48 18.47 -0.06
N GLY A 145 32.39 19.17 0.29
CA GLY A 145 32.19 19.66 1.67
C GLY A 145 33.13 20.79 2.08
N GLU A 146 33.81 21.43 1.12
CA GLU A 146 34.62 22.63 1.36
C GLU A 146 33.72 23.87 1.38
N PHE A 147 33.15 24.18 2.53
CA PHE A 147 32.42 25.42 2.73
C PHE A 147 33.38 26.53 3.17
N LYS A 148 33.46 27.61 2.39
CA LYS A 148 34.05 28.86 2.91
C LYS A 148 33.14 29.40 4.01
N VAL A 149 33.61 29.35 5.25
CA VAL A 149 32.96 30.03 6.38
C VAL A 149 33.01 31.52 6.11
N SER A 150 31.89 32.11 5.67
CA SER A 150 31.76 33.56 5.68
C SER A 150 31.48 33.99 7.12
N ASN A 151 32.43 34.67 7.76
CA ASN A 151 32.22 35.33 9.05
C ASN A 151 31.25 36.50 8.89
N LYS A 152 29.95 36.22 8.71
CA LYS A 152 28.86 37.20 8.79
C LYS A 152 28.29 37.35 10.21
N HIS A 153 29.04 36.91 11.22
CA HIS A 153 28.62 36.97 12.63
C HIS A 153 29.50 37.89 13.49
N ARG A 154 30.16 38.88 12.89
CA ARG A 154 30.89 39.93 13.62
C ARG A 154 30.39 41.36 13.39
N ASP A 155 29.42 41.57 12.50
CA ASP A 155 28.91 42.91 12.19
C ASP A 155 27.50 43.19 12.77
N PHE A 156 26.85 42.18 13.37
CA PHE A 156 25.50 42.35 13.93
C PHE A 156 25.48 42.85 15.39
N TYR A 157 26.60 42.74 16.13
CA TYR A 157 26.69 43.14 17.54
C TYR A 157 27.34 44.51 17.81
N GLN A 158 27.87 45.20 16.79
CA GLN A 158 28.44 46.55 16.95
C GLN A 158 27.52 47.70 16.48
N LYS A 159 26.26 47.42 16.13
CA LYS A 159 25.24 48.44 15.81
C LYS A 159 24.13 48.61 16.85
N ARG A 160 24.31 48.06 18.06
CA ARG A 160 23.49 48.36 19.23
C ARG A 160 24.36 48.51 20.48
N VAL A 161 25.13 49.59 20.52
CA VAL A 161 25.38 50.41 21.73
C VAL A 161 25.53 51.84 21.25
#